data_AF-A0A356Z9T0-F1
#
_entry.id   AF-A0A356Z9T0-F1
#
_cell.length_a   1.000
_cell.length_b   1.000
_cell.length_c   1.000
_cell.angle_alpha   90.00
_cell.angle_beta   90.00
_cell.angle_gamma   90.00
#
_symmetry.space_group_name_H-M   'P 1'
#
loop_
_entity.id
_entity.type
_entity.pdbx_description
1 polymer ?
#
loop_
_entity_poly.entity_id
_entity_poly.type
_entity_poly.pdbx_seq_one_letter_code
_entity_poly.pdbx_strand_id
1 'polypeptide(L)'
;MYSQNTCQLLAYFVEDFYLDIGKRIKALRKNLGLTQMEFAARLKISKGFVSNLENGRVLPSEQLIRLISYEFISSEYWLTSGEGEMFLSPAEIVKSQIERLGECAFYEALKELKGLVVLENALIHRVGDNKTDPDLEHMIKFLNDLWAVGDDNFKAWARIQFARAFPPDIEEEIQKKLTQKQNEKYTG
;
A
#
# COMPACT_ATOMS: atom_id res chain seq x y z
N MET A 1 -4.05 28.97 40.91
CA MET A 1 -3.50 29.72 39.76
C MET A 1 -2.50 28.87 38.97
N TYR A 2 -2.92 27.72 38.42
CA TYR A 2 -2.04 26.88 37.56
C TYR A 2 -2.75 26.32 36.32
N SER A 3 -4.00 26.71 36.05
CA SER A 3 -4.79 26.12 34.95
C SER A 3 -4.87 26.97 33.68
N GLN A 4 -4.36 28.21 33.69
CA GLN A 4 -4.34 29.09 32.51
C GLN A 4 -3.03 28.99 31.69
N ASN A 5 -1.90 28.58 32.31
CA ASN A 5 -0.61 28.52 31.60
C ASN A 5 -0.38 27.24 30.80
N THR A 6 -1.00 26.12 31.16
CA THR A 6 -0.85 24.85 30.42
C THR A 6 -1.60 24.86 29.09
N CYS A 7 -2.76 25.52 29.03
CA CYS A 7 -3.54 25.67 27.78
C CYS A 7 -2.86 26.66 26.80
N GLN A 8 -2.25 27.74 27.31
CA GLN A 8 -1.48 28.68 26.50
C GLN A 8 -0.20 28.05 25.93
N LEU A 9 0.53 27.24 26.73
CA LEU A 9 1.72 26.52 26.28
C LEU A 9 1.40 25.44 25.24
N LEU A 10 0.29 24.70 25.38
CA LEU A 10 -0.15 23.74 24.37
C LEU A 10 -0.57 24.42 23.07
N ALA A 11 -1.19 25.60 23.12
CA ALA A 11 -1.50 26.38 21.92
C ALA A 11 -0.22 26.85 21.20
N TYR A 12 0.78 27.38 21.92
CA TYR A 12 2.07 27.75 21.34
C TYR A 12 2.86 26.53 20.81
N PHE A 13 2.82 25.40 21.51
CA PHE A 13 3.53 24.18 21.09
C PHE A 13 2.89 23.50 19.88
N VAL A 14 1.56 23.56 19.75
CA VAL A 14 0.82 23.10 18.56
C VAL A 14 0.99 24.09 17.41
N GLU A 15 1.04 25.40 17.69
CA GLU A 15 1.31 26.42 16.67
C GLU A 15 2.70 26.25 16.05
N ASP A 16 3.78 26.08 16.83
CA ASP A 16 5.14 25.90 16.30
C ASP A 16 5.30 24.64 15.44
N PHE A 17 4.55 23.56 15.73
CA PHE A 17 4.55 22.31 14.96
C PHE A 17 3.83 22.47 13.60
N TYR A 18 2.72 23.21 13.57
CA TYR A 18 1.95 23.51 12.36
C TYR A 18 2.51 24.71 11.56
N LEU A 19 3.35 25.57 12.16
CA LEU A 19 3.75 26.86 11.59
C LEU A 19 4.59 26.74 10.31
N ASP A 20 5.08 25.55 9.96
CA ASP A 20 6.01 25.42 8.84
C ASP A 20 5.64 24.43 7.73
N ILE A 21 4.39 23.97 7.70
CA ILE A 21 3.90 23.14 6.59
C ILE A 21 4.06 23.85 5.24
N GLY A 22 3.92 25.18 5.21
CA GLY A 22 4.17 26.00 4.03
C GLY A 22 5.60 25.90 3.51
N LYS A 23 6.62 25.99 4.38
CA LYS A 23 8.01 25.81 3.95
C LYS A 23 8.30 24.36 3.56
N ARG A 24 7.65 23.37 4.18
CA ARG A 24 7.77 21.96 3.76
C ARG A 24 7.18 21.71 2.38
N ILE A 25 6.00 22.26 2.07
CA ILE A 25 5.43 22.24 0.71
C ILE A 25 6.39 22.91 -0.29
N LYS A 26 6.96 24.06 0.09
CA LYS A 26 7.97 24.74 -0.73
C LYS A 26 9.23 23.89 -0.94
N ALA A 27 9.72 23.22 0.10
CA ALA A 27 10.88 22.35 0.05
C ALA A 27 10.62 21.13 -0.85
N LEU A 28 9.47 20.47 -0.71
CA LEU A 28 9.03 19.38 -1.59
C LEU A 28 9.02 19.82 -3.06
N ARG A 29 8.33 20.93 -3.37
CA ARG A 29 8.27 21.46 -4.73
C ARG A 29 9.66 21.74 -5.30
N LYS A 30 10.53 22.34 -4.49
CA LYS A 30 11.91 22.68 -4.90
C LYS A 30 12.77 21.45 -5.12
N ASN A 31 12.63 20.42 -4.28
CA ASN A 31 13.31 19.14 -4.44
C ASN A 31 12.92 18.47 -5.79
N LEU A 32 11.65 18.58 -6.17
CA LEU A 32 11.12 18.10 -7.45
C LEU A 32 11.50 18.97 -8.66
N GLY A 33 12.20 20.09 -8.46
CA GLY A 33 12.59 21.00 -9.55
C GLY A 33 11.44 21.79 -10.17
N LEU A 34 10.25 21.81 -9.56
CA LEU A 34 9.05 22.41 -10.14
C LEU A 34 8.94 23.90 -9.84
N THR A 35 8.41 24.67 -10.80
CA THR A 35 7.90 26.02 -10.57
C THR A 35 6.60 25.99 -9.77
N GLN A 36 6.24 27.11 -9.13
CA GLN A 36 4.94 27.21 -8.43
C GLN A 36 3.75 26.99 -9.38
N MET A 37 3.91 27.33 -10.66
CA MET A 37 2.87 27.16 -11.68
C MET A 37 2.69 25.69 -12.07
N GLU A 38 3.77 24.94 -12.27
CA GLU A 38 3.69 23.50 -12.56
C GLU A 38 3.14 22.71 -11.37
N PHE A 39 3.57 23.05 -10.16
CA PHE A 39 3.06 22.45 -8.92
C PHE A 39 1.55 22.71 -8.76
N ALA A 40 1.12 23.95 -9.00
CA ALA A 40 -0.29 24.33 -8.96
C ALA A 40 -1.12 23.57 -10.03
N ALA A 41 -0.57 23.43 -11.24
CA ALA A 41 -1.24 22.75 -12.35
C ALA A 41 -1.51 21.28 -12.04
N ARG A 42 -0.52 20.57 -11.47
CA ARG A 42 -0.68 19.16 -11.05
C ARG A 42 -1.76 18.97 -9.98
N LEU A 43 -1.81 19.90 -9.02
CA LEU A 43 -2.81 19.91 -7.95
C LEU A 43 -4.17 20.52 -8.37
N LYS A 44 -4.30 21.01 -9.60
CA LYS A 44 -5.49 21.72 -10.13
C LYS A 44 -5.94 22.90 -9.25
N ILE A 45 -4.98 23.65 -8.71
CA ILE A 45 -5.20 24.87 -7.92
C ILE A 45 -4.54 26.09 -8.57
N SER A 46 -4.78 27.29 -8.07
CA SER A 46 -4.13 28.49 -8.61
C SER A 46 -2.69 28.65 -8.10
N LYS A 47 -1.81 29.21 -8.94
CA LYS A 47 -0.44 29.59 -8.54
C LYS A 47 -0.43 30.57 -7.36
N GLY A 48 -1.40 31.47 -7.30
CA GLY A 48 -1.58 32.38 -6.17
C GLY A 48 -1.86 31.64 -4.86
N PHE A 49 -2.66 30.57 -4.92
CA PHE A 49 -2.93 29.72 -3.76
C PHE A 49 -1.68 28.98 -3.28
N VAL A 50 -0.90 28.39 -4.19
CA VAL A 50 0.42 27.80 -3.84
C VAL A 50 1.34 28.82 -3.19
N SER A 51 1.41 30.05 -3.73
CA SER A 51 2.20 31.11 -3.11
C SER A 51 1.72 31.45 -1.70
N ASN A 52 0.41 31.47 -1.45
CA ASN A 52 -0.12 31.73 -0.11
C ASN A 52 0.20 30.57 0.86
N LEU A 53 0.11 29.33 0.40
CA LEU A 53 0.51 28.15 1.18
C LEU A 53 1.99 28.22 1.57
N GLU A 54 2.88 28.43 0.60
CA GLU A 54 4.33 28.43 0.81
C GLU A 54 4.85 29.55 1.72
N ASN A 55 4.09 30.64 1.84
CA ASN A 55 4.41 31.76 2.72
C ASN A 55 3.64 31.71 4.06
N GLY A 56 2.94 30.61 4.34
CA GLY A 56 2.18 30.44 5.59
C GLY A 56 0.98 31.38 5.73
N ARG A 57 0.53 32.01 4.63
CA ARG A 57 -0.63 32.92 4.65
C ARG A 57 -1.96 32.16 4.70
N VAL A 58 -1.95 30.91 4.24
CA VAL A 58 -3.10 30.00 4.28
C VAL A 58 -2.58 28.63 4.67
N LEU A 59 -3.31 27.94 5.55
CA LEU A 59 -3.03 26.55 5.89
C LEU A 59 -3.68 25.61 4.87
N PRO A 60 -3.00 24.54 4.44
CA PRO A 60 -3.63 23.52 3.60
C PRO A 60 -4.68 22.75 4.40
N SER A 61 -5.78 22.36 3.73
CA SER A 61 -6.73 21.41 4.32
C SER A 61 -6.12 20.00 4.36
N GLU A 62 -6.67 19.13 5.20
CA GLU A 62 -6.29 17.71 5.27
C GLU A 62 -6.43 17.01 3.91
N GLN A 63 -7.48 17.33 3.15
CA GLN A 63 -7.67 16.81 1.79
C GLN A 63 -6.57 17.28 0.83
N LEU A 64 -6.10 18.51 0.96
CA LEU A 64 -5.01 19.04 0.15
C LEU A 64 -3.67 18.38 0.51
N ILE A 65 -3.43 18.14 1.80
CA ILE A 65 -2.23 17.41 2.26
C ILE A 65 -2.19 16.01 1.66
N ARG A 66 -3.31 15.27 1.72
CA ARG A 66 -3.47 13.97 1.06
C ARG A 66 -3.22 14.05 -0.45
N LEU A 67 -3.81 15.04 -1.11
CA LEU A 67 -3.62 15.23 -2.55
C LEU A 67 -2.15 15.49 -2.92
N ILE A 68 -1.44 16.29 -2.13
CA ILE A 68 0.00 16.55 -2.30
C ILE A 68 0.80 15.25 -2.08
N SER A 69 0.49 14.51 -1.02
CA SER A 69 1.08 13.19 -0.75
C SER A 69 0.94 12.27 -1.95
N TYR A 70 -0.24 12.13 -2.52
CA TYR A 70 -0.48 11.24 -3.66
C TYR A 70 0.16 11.71 -4.97
N GLU A 71 -0.01 12.99 -5.32
CA GLU A 71 0.48 13.52 -6.60
C GLU A 71 2.01 13.51 -6.68
N PHE A 72 2.67 13.64 -5.52
CA PHE A 72 4.12 13.79 -5.43
C PHE A 72 4.82 12.69 -4.65
N ILE A 73 4.10 11.63 -4.27
CA ILE A 73 4.62 10.46 -3.54
C ILE A 73 5.35 10.88 -2.24
N SER A 74 4.80 11.90 -1.58
CA SER A 74 5.39 12.49 -0.37
C SER A 74 4.71 11.99 0.90
N SER A 75 5.43 11.96 2.02
CA SER A 75 4.88 11.51 3.30
C SER A 75 3.96 12.56 3.91
N GLU A 76 2.71 12.19 4.20
CA GLU A 76 1.77 13.04 4.95
C GLU A 76 2.28 13.36 6.35
N TYR A 77 2.94 12.38 6.98
CA TYR A 77 3.56 12.56 8.28
C TYR A 77 4.63 13.63 8.18
N TRP A 78 5.57 13.52 7.24
CA TRP A 78 6.60 14.54 7.05
C TRP A 78 6.01 15.92 6.71
N LEU A 79 4.97 15.99 5.86
CA LEU A 79 4.31 17.25 5.55
C LEU A 79 3.72 17.92 6.81
N THR A 80 3.16 17.15 7.74
CA THR A 80 2.46 17.67 8.91
C THR A 80 3.38 17.88 10.11
N SER A 81 4.29 16.95 10.40
CA SER A 81 5.22 16.99 11.54
C SER A 81 6.60 17.57 11.20
N GLY A 82 7.04 17.42 9.95
CA GLY A 82 8.43 17.67 9.56
C GLY A 82 9.39 16.54 9.94
N GLU A 83 8.90 15.46 10.54
CA GLU A 83 9.69 14.30 10.96
C GLU A 83 9.64 13.19 9.91
N GLY A 84 10.69 12.38 9.87
CA GLY A 84 10.84 11.27 8.92
C GLY A 84 11.26 11.71 7.51
N GLU A 85 11.07 10.81 6.55
CA GLU A 85 11.49 11.02 5.17
C GLU A 85 10.45 11.82 4.37
N MET A 86 10.93 12.67 3.47
CA MET A 86 10.08 13.50 2.60
C MET A 86 9.23 12.64 1.65
N PHE A 87 9.80 11.55 1.14
CA PHE A 87 9.17 10.66 0.18
C PHE A 87 8.88 9.30 0.79
N LEU A 88 7.82 8.67 0.29
CA LEU A 88 7.48 7.30 0.65
C LEU A 88 8.48 6.31 0.03
N SER A 89 8.82 5.27 0.78
CA SER A 89 9.55 4.12 0.25
C SER A 89 8.69 3.33 -0.74
N PRO A 90 9.29 2.51 -1.63
CA PRO A 90 8.53 1.68 -2.56
C PRO A 90 7.43 0.82 -1.89
N ALA A 91 7.69 0.29 -0.70
CA ALA A 91 6.72 -0.50 0.05
C ALA A 91 5.52 0.35 0.51
N GLU A 92 5.76 1.56 0.99
CA GLU A 92 4.71 2.49 1.43
C GLU A 92 3.87 3.00 0.26
N ILE A 93 4.49 3.21 -0.91
CA ILE A 93 3.79 3.54 -2.15
C ILE A 93 2.80 2.42 -2.49
N VAL A 94 3.28 1.18 -2.57
CA VAL A 94 2.42 0.03 -2.89
C VAL A 94 1.29 -0.10 -1.87
N LYS A 95 1.60 0.01 -0.57
CA LYS A 95 0.60 -0.05 0.50
C LYS A 95 -0.48 1.01 0.34
N SER A 96 -0.10 2.28 0.17
CA SER A 96 -1.05 3.39 0.00
C SER A 96 -1.92 3.25 -1.26
N GLN A 97 -1.37 2.70 -2.36
CA GLN A 97 -2.15 2.45 -3.57
C GLN A 97 -3.15 1.30 -3.38
N ILE A 98 -2.78 0.24 -2.68
CA ILE A 98 -3.67 -0.88 -2.35
C ILE A 98 -4.82 -0.40 -1.46
N GLU A 99 -4.53 0.36 -0.40
CA GLU A 99 -5.55 0.90 0.51
C GLU A 99 -6.58 1.79 -0.23
N ARG A 100 -6.13 2.51 -1.26
CA ARG A 100 -6.97 3.45 -2.02
C ARG A 100 -7.78 2.79 -3.14
N LEU A 101 -7.12 1.96 -3.94
CA LEU A 101 -7.71 1.35 -5.14
C LEU A 101 -8.41 0.02 -4.83
N GLY A 102 -8.06 -0.59 -3.70
CA GLY A 102 -8.39 -1.97 -3.40
C GLY A 102 -7.42 -2.93 -4.07
N GLU A 103 -7.25 -4.11 -3.46
CA GLU A 103 -6.34 -5.16 -3.93
C GLU A 103 -6.62 -5.56 -5.38
N CYS A 104 -7.89 -5.75 -5.74
CA CYS A 104 -8.29 -6.18 -7.08
C CYS A 104 -7.89 -5.17 -8.17
N ALA A 105 -8.19 -3.88 -7.98
CA ALA A 105 -7.87 -2.86 -8.98
C ALA A 105 -6.36 -2.67 -9.12
N PHE A 106 -5.61 -2.78 -8.02
CA PHE A 106 -4.15 -2.74 -8.04
C PHE A 106 -3.57 -3.94 -8.78
N TYR A 107 -4.09 -5.15 -8.53
CA TYR A 107 -3.66 -6.38 -9.21
C TYR A 107 -3.92 -6.33 -10.72
N GLU A 108 -5.11 -5.87 -11.14
CA GLU A 108 -5.40 -5.69 -12.57
C GLU A 108 -4.48 -4.65 -13.23
N ALA A 109 -4.17 -3.54 -12.54
CA ALA A 109 -3.22 -2.55 -13.03
C ALA A 109 -1.79 -3.13 -13.16
N LEU A 110 -1.38 -4.02 -12.24
CA LEU A 110 -0.08 -4.69 -12.30
C LEU A 110 0.03 -5.72 -13.43
N LYS A 111 -1.05 -6.45 -13.75
CA LYS A 111 -1.07 -7.40 -14.88
C LYS A 111 -0.71 -6.75 -16.21
N GLU A 112 -1.11 -5.50 -16.41
CA GLU A 112 -0.83 -4.74 -17.63
C GLU A 112 0.64 -4.32 -17.76
N LEU A 113 1.43 -4.40 -16.69
CA LEU A 113 2.87 -4.16 -16.73
C LEU A 113 3.59 -5.35 -17.37
N LYS A 114 3.60 -5.39 -18.71
CA LYS A 114 4.38 -6.35 -19.51
C LYS A 114 5.84 -6.35 -19.05
N GLY A 115 6.29 -7.46 -18.48
CA GLY A 115 7.68 -7.64 -18.04
C GLY A 115 7.85 -7.92 -16.55
N LEU A 116 6.80 -7.80 -15.72
CA LEU A 116 6.81 -8.40 -14.38
C LEU A 116 6.49 -9.91 -14.42
N VAL A 117 7.22 -10.64 -15.28
CA VAL A 117 7.22 -12.11 -15.35
C VAL A 117 7.65 -12.74 -14.01
N VAL A 118 8.25 -11.95 -13.12
CA VAL A 118 8.68 -12.39 -11.78
C VAL A 118 7.50 -12.46 -10.79
N LEU A 119 6.44 -11.63 -10.92
CA LEU A 119 5.36 -11.59 -9.92
C LEU A 119 4.27 -12.66 -10.14
N GLU A 120 4.01 -13.12 -11.36
CA GLU A 120 3.03 -14.20 -11.55
C GLU A 120 3.43 -15.46 -10.78
N ASN A 121 4.72 -15.84 -10.84
CA ASN A 121 5.22 -16.99 -10.07
C ASN A 121 5.55 -16.65 -8.61
N ALA A 122 6.02 -15.43 -8.31
CA ALA A 122 6.37 -15.05 -6.94
C ALA A 122 5.16 -14.70 -6.05
N LEU A 123 4.03 -14.25 -6.60
CA LEU A 123 2.80 -14.03 -5.82
C LEU A 123 2.07 -15.34 -5.53
N ILE A 124 2.16 -16.32 -6.44
CA ILE A 124 1.72 -17.70 -6.19
C ILE A 124 2.61 -18.35 -5.10
N HIS A 125 3.89 -17.93 -4.98
CA HIS A 125 4.88 -18.51 -4.06
C HIS A 125 5.40 -17.61 -2.93
N ARG A 126 4.69 -16.53 -2.53
CA ARG A 126 5.12 -15.72 -1.37
C ARG A 126 4.04 -15.43 -0.34
N VAL A 127 3.39 -16.49 0.09
CA VAL A 127 3.75 -16.97 1.45
C VAL A 127 4.82 -18.06 1.29
N GLY A 128 6.10 -17.65 1.26
CA GLY A 128 7.28 -18.52 1.36
C GLY A 128 7.89 -19.08 0.06
N ASP A 129 9.16 -18.71 -0.19
CA ASP A 129 10.08 -19.22 -1.23
C ASP A 129 9.75 -20.63 -1.76
N ASN A 130 9.72 -20.78 -3.09
CA ASN A 130 10.42 -21.84 -3.83
C ASN A 130 10.03 -21.78 -5.31
N LYS A 131 10.92 -22.24 -6.19
CA LYS A 131 10.48 -22.81 -7.46
C LYS A 131 9.37 -23.80 -7.14
N THR A 132 8.17 -23.59 -7.65
CA THR A 132 7.11 -24.59 -7.59
C THR A 132 7.71 -25.91 -8.04
N ASP A 133 7.50 -26.96 -7.26
CA ASP A 133 7.82 -28.30 -7.72
C ASP A 133 7.09 -28.52 -9.07
N PRO A 134 7.75 -28.99 -10.14
CA PRO A 134 7.12 -29.13 -11.46
C PRO A 134 5.84 -29.97 -11.44
N ASP A 135 5.77 -30.96 -10.54
CA ASP A 135 4.60 -31.80 -10.40
C ASP A 135 3.46 -31.02 -9.73
N LEU A 136 3.76 -30.21 -8.72
CA LEU A 136 2.78 -29.33 -8.08
C LEU A 136 2.25 -28.28 -9.07
N GLU A 137 3.13 -27.68 -9.87
CA GLU A 137 2.74 -26.72 -10.91
C GLU A 137 1.80 -27.35 -11.94
N HIS A 138 2.14 -28.56 -12.38
CA HIS A 138 1.31 -29.33 -13.29
C HIS A 138 -0.07 -29.65 -12.69
N MET A 139 -0.12 -30.07 -11.42
CA MET A 139 -1.37 -30.36 -10.70
C MET A 139 -2.26 -29.12 -10.60
N ILE A 140 -1.70 -27.98 -10.19
CA ILE A 140 -2.45 -26.71 -10.06
C ILE A 140 -2.99 -26.27 -11.42
N LYS A 141 -2.16 -26.32 -12.46
CA LYS A 141 -2.58 -25.97 -13.82
C LYS A 141 -3.73 -26.85 -14.30
N PHE A 142 -3.63 -28.16 -14.12
CA PHE A 142 -4.68 -29.10 -14.52
C PHE A 142 -6.00 -28.80 -13.82
N LEU A 143 -5.99 -28.55 -12.50
CA LEU A 143 -7.19 -28.22 -11.74
C LEU A 143 -7.83 -26.90 -12.23
N ASN A 144 -7.01 -25.89 -12.52
CA ASN A 144 -7.49 -24.62 -13.06
C ASN A 144 -8.14 -24.79 -14.44
N ASP A 145 -7.49 -25.52 -15.35
CA ASP A 145 -8.02 -25.78 -16.69
C ASP A 145 -9.33 -26.57 -16.61
N LEU A 146 -9.39 -27.58 -15.73
CA LEU A 146 -10.60 -28.36 -15.47
C LEU A 146 -11.74 -27.47 -14.95
N TRP A 147 -11.44 -26.54 -14.04
CA TRP A 147 -12.46 -25.66 -13.47
C TRP A 147 -12.95 -24.58 -14.44
N ALA A 148 -12.06 -24.09 -15.30
CA ALA A 148 -12.38 -23.07 -16.30
C ALA A 148 -13.23 -23.63 -17.45
N VAL A 149 -12.89 -24.84 -17.93
CA VAL A 149 -13.53 -25.44 -19.11
C VAL A 149 -14.67 -26.40 -18.73
N GLY A 150 -14.60 -27.01 -17.54
CA GLY A 150 -15.54 -28.05 -17.12
C GLY A 150 -16.97 -27.56 -16.91
N ASP A 151 -17.92 -28.36 -17.38
CA ASP A 151 -19.33 -28.20 -17.04
C ASP A 151 -19.60 -28.54 -15.56
N ASP A 152 -20.83 -28.33 -15.11
CA ASP A 152 -21.21 -28.57 -13.71
C ASP A 152 -21.04 -30.04 -13.29
N ASN A 153 -21.16 -30.98 -14.22
CA ASN A 153 -20.95 -32.40 -13.94
C ASN A 153 -19.47 -32.71 -13.70
N PHE A 154 -18.57 -32.17 -14.53
CA PHE A 154 -17.12 -32.32 -14.34
C PHE A 154 -16.65 -31.65 -13.04
N LYS A 155 -17.19 -30.48 -12.70
CA LYS A 155 -16.90 -29.81 -11.43
C LYS A 155 -17.41 -30.61 -10.24
N ALA A 156 -18.62 -31.15 -10.31
CA ALA A 156 -19.17 -32.02 -9.26
C ALA A 156 -18.33 -33.29 -9.06
N TRP A 157 -17.94 -33.93 -10.17
CA TRP A 157 -17.05 -35.08 -10.13
C TRP A 157 -15.69 -34.74 -9.49
N ALA A 158 -15.06 -33.63 -9.89
CA ALA A 158 -13.77 -33.21 -9.37
C ALA A 158 -13.83 -32.92 -7.86
N ARG A 159 -14.89 -32.27 -7.37
CA ARG A 159 -15.12 -32.07 -5.92
C ARG A 159 -15.18 -33.39 -5.16
N ILE A 160 -15.91 -34.38 -5.70
CA ILE A 160 -16.03 -35.70 -5.07
C ILE A 160 -14.67 -36.41 -5.04
N GLN A 161 -13.91 -36.38 -6.14
CA GLN A 161 -12.59 -37.00 -6.16
C GLN A 161 -11.61 -36.31 -5.22
N PHE A 162 -11.62 -34.98 -5.18
CA PHE A 162 -10.77 -34.21 -4.28
C PHE A 162 -11.05 -34.57 -2.81
N ALA A 163 -12.32 -34.56 -2.39
CA ALA A 163 -12.70 -34.92 -1.02
C ALA A 163 -12.37 -36.37 -0.64
N ARG A 164 -12.30 -37.28 -1.62
CA ARG A 164 -11.88 -38.67 -1.39
C ARG A 164 -10.37 -38.80 -1.27
N ALA A 165 -9.61 -38.06 -2.08
CA ALA A 165 -8.16 -38.11 -2.09
C ALA A 165 -7.54 -37.34 -0.91
N PHE A 166 -8.22 -36.29 -0.46
CA PHE A 166 -7.80 -35.42 0.65
C PHE A 166 -8.94 -35.32 1.66
N PRO A 167 -9.09 -36.32 2.55
CA PRO A 167 -10.14 -36.28 3.56
C PRO A 167 -9.80 -35.26 4.67
N PRO A 168 -10.79 -34.85 5.49
CA PRO A 168 -10.64 -33.73 6.44
C PRO A 168 -9.50 -33.91 7.47
N ASP A 169 -9.19 -35.14 7.84
CA ASP A 169 -8.10 -35.47 8.77
C ASP A 169 -6.72 -35.10 8.23
N ILE A 170 -6.49 -35.27 6.92
CA ILE A 170 -5.27 -34.84 6.24
C ILE A 170 -5.18 -33.31 6.22
N GLU A 171 -6.30 -32.62 5.93
CA GLU A 171 -6.34 -31.16 5.94
C GLU A 171 -5.98 -30.60 7.33
N GLU A 172 -6.54 -31.18 8.39
CA GLU A 172 -6.22 -30.81 9.77
C GLU A 172 -4.75 -31.02 10.12
N GLU A 173 -4.13 -32.12 9.66
CA GLU A 173 -2.72 -32.41 9.91
C GLU A 173 -1.81 -31.39 9.20
N ILE A 174 -2.15 -31.01 7.95
CA ILE A 174 -1.42 -29.97 7.20
C ILE A 174 -1.50 -28.63 7.94
N GLN A 175 -2.70 -28.22 8.38
CA GLN A 175 -2.89 -26.95 9.10
C GLN A 175 -2.07 -26.91 10.40
N LYS A 176 -2.08 -28.00 11.18
CA LYS A 176 -1.26 -28.10 12.40
C LYS A 176 0.23 -27.89 12.12
N LYS A 177 0.76 -28.52 11.06
CA LYS A 177 2.17 -28.38 10.66
C LYS A 177 2.51 -26.97 10.17
N LEU A 178 1.58 -26.28 9.50
CA LEU A 178 1.77 -24.90 9.07
C LEU A 178 1.80 -23.93 10.26
N THR A 179 0.91 -24.09 11.24
CA THR A 179 0.89 -23.26 12.46
C THR A 179 2.16 -23.44 13.29
N GLN A 180 2.68 -24.67 13.40
CA GLN A 180 3.95 -24.94 14.10
C GLN A 180 5.13 -24.22 13.43
N LYS A 181 5.27 -24.33 12.10
CA LYS A 181 6.32 -23.62 11.34
C LYS A 181 6.23 -22.10 11.44
N GLN A 182 5.03 -21.54 11.55
CA GLN A 182 4.85 -20.10 11.74
C GLN A 182 5.30 -19.66 13.13
N ASN A 183 4.99 -20.41 14.18
CA ASN A 183 5.35 -20.08 15.56
C ASN A 183 6.86 -20.16 15.83
N GLU A 184 7.56 -21.11 15.19
CA GLU A 184 9.02 -21.24 15.26
C GLU A 184 9.75 -20.02 14.64
N LYS A 185 9.12 -19.33 13.68
CA LYS A 185 9.70 -18.16 12.99
C LYS A 185 9.65 -16.86 13.81
N TYR A 186 8.86 -16.83 14.90
CA TYR A 186 8.71 -15.66 15.78
C TYR A 186 9.32 -15.87 17.18
N THR A 187 9.97 -17.02 17.42
CA THR A 187 10.59 -17.37 18.71
C THR A 187 12.10 -17.60 18.63
N GLY A 188 12.71 -17.38 17.45
CA GLY A 188 14.15 -17.47 17.20
C GLY A 188 14.79 -16.14 16.83
#